data_AF-A0A556SZA0-F1
#
_entry.id   AF-A0A556SZA0-F1
#
_cell.length_a   1.000
_cell.length_b   1.000
_cell.length_c   1.000
_cell.angle_alpha   90.00
_cell.angle_beta   90.00
_cell.angle_gamma   90.00
#
_symmetry.space_group_name_H-M   'P 1'
#
loop_
_entity.id
_entity.type
_entity.pdbx_description
1 polymer ?
#
loop_
_entity_poly.entity_id
_entity_poly.type
_entity_poly.pdbx_seq_one_letter_code
_entity_poly.pdbx_strand_id
1 'polypeptide(L)'
;MTLGDYIGIYHDFAIFKYVDIFSDKQLDKLIAVEFKNGDLKKSYTTKIPFPKYNQSFINNDNKQINIIAKSEENCWLHRQIDEKGTVLQSRIIDIACNDYPNCVLNLSFYESSCVVTHGEGGIFYLITLTPQGEATRDKLFDVGSPLFWV
;
A
#
# COMPACT_ATOMS: atom_id res chain seq x y z
N MET A 1 -9.70 -19.05 -10.91
CA MET A 1 -8.55 -18.41 -10.22
C MET A 1 -8.80 -16.92 -10.33
N THR A 2 -9.25 -16.26 -9.27
CA THR A 2 -9.29 -14.80 -9.25
C THR A 2 -7.83 -14.33 -9.23
N LEU A 3 -7.32 -13.89 -10.38
CA LEU A 3 -6.07 -13.14 -10.40
C LEU A 3 -6.30 -11.93 -9.51
N GLY A 4 -5.41 -11.69 -8.54
CA GLY A 4 -5.44 -10.46 -7.75
C GLY A 4 -5.34 -9.23 -8.64
N ASP A 5 -5.50 -8.04 -8.05
CA ASP A 5 -5.35 -6.78 -8.75
C ASP A 5 -3.90 -6.59 -9.16
N TYR A 6 -3.66 -6.23 -10.43
CA TYR A 6 -2.33 -5.90 -10.93
C TYR A 6 -1.84 -4.59 -10.29
N ILE A 7 -0.63 -4.59 -9.73
CA ILE A 7 -0.07 -3.41 -9.04
C ILE A 7 1.24 -2.89 -9.65
N GLY A 8 1.82 -3.60 -10.62
CA GLY A 8 2.96 -3.09 -11.41
C GLY A 8 4.02 -4.15 -11.74
N ILE A 9 5.17 -3.67 -12.20
CA ILE A 9 6.33 -4.49 -12.61
C ILE A 9 7.49 -4.24 -11.65
N TYR A 10 8.10 -5.32 -11.15
CA TYR A 10 9.31 -5.28 -10.34
C TYR A 10 10.37 -6.19 -10.95
N HIS A 11 11.44 -5.62 -11.50
CA HIS A 11 12.41 -6.35 -12.34
C HIS A 11 11.70 -7.18 -13.43
N ASP A 12 11.88 -8.50 -13.42
CA ASP A 12 11.27 -9.44 -14.37
C ASP A 12 9.94 -10.02 -13.87
N PHE A 13 9.32 -9.39 -12.86
CA PHE A 13 8.08 -9.86 -12.24
C PHE A 13 6.91 -8.93 -12.54
N ALA A 14 5.79 -9.51 -12.96
CA ALA A 14 4.48 -8.86 -12.85
C ALA A 14 3.92 -9.13 -11.45
N ILE A 15 3.56 -8.08 -10.73
CA ILE A 15 3.13 -8.16 -9.34
C ILE A 15 1.62 -7.90 -9.25
N PHE A 16 0.94 -8.77 -8.51
CA PHE A 16 -0.48 -8.66 -8.21
C PHE A 16 -0.70 -8.73 -6.71
N LYS A 17 -1.79 -8.12 -6.25
CA LYS A 17 -2.22 -8.12 -4.86
C LYS A 17 -3.61 -8.72 -4.77
N TYR A 18 -3.83 -9.60 -3.82
CA TYR A 18 -5.15 -10.14 -3.52
C TYR A 18 -5.53 -9.83 -2.07
N VAL A 19 -6.73 -9.31 -1.88
CA VAL A 19 -7.33 -9.03 -0.57
C VAL A 19 -8.68 -9.72 -0.49
N ASP A 20 -8.91 -10.46 0.58
CA ASP A 20 -10.22 -11.04 0.86
C ASP A 20 -11.01 -10.10 1.77
N ILE A 21 -11.85 -9.23 1.22
CA ILE A 21 -12.58 -8.22 2.00
C ILE A 21 -13.63 -8.81 2.96
N PHE A 22 -13.99 -10.10 2.82
CA PHE A 22 -15.01 -10.75 3.64
C PHE A 22 -14.44 -11.52 4.83
N SER A 23 -13.10 -11.62 4.96
CA SER A 23 -12.45 -12.41 6.00
C SER A 23 -11.40 -11.62 6.76
N ASP A 24 -11.67 -11.25 8.00
CA ASP A 24 -10.71 -10.52 8.86
C ASP A 24 -9.49 -11.34 9.27
N LYS A 25 -9.58 -12.67 9.16
CA LYS A 25 -8.48 -13.60 9.50
C LYS A 25 -7.53 -13.85 8.33
N GLN A 26 -7.98 -13.59 7.10
CA GLN A 26 -7.18 -13.88 5.92
C GLN A 26 -6.24 -12.71 5.59
N LEU A 27 -4.95 -13.00 5.60
CA LEU A 27 -3.90 -12.06 5.20
C LEU A 27 -4.02 -11.70 3.72
N ASP A 28 -3.63 -10.46 3.41
CA ASP A 28 -3.35 -10.03 2.04
C ASP A 28 -2.32 -10.98 1.40
N LYS A 29 -2.42 -11.19 0.09
CA LYS A 29 -1.47 -12.01 -0.66
C LYS A 29 -0.79 -11.17 -1.73
N LEU A 30 0.52 -11.34 -1.84
CA LEU A 30 1.32 -10.92 -2.99
C LEU A 30 1.42 -12.10 -3.95
N ILE A 31 1.17 -11.86 -5.23
CA ILE A 31 1.39 -12.83 -6.29
C ILE A 31 2.43 -12.24 -7.23
N ALA A 32 3.59 -12.89 -7.35
CA ALA A 32 4.67 -12.45 -8.23
C ALA A 32 4.83 -13.45 -9.38
N VAL A 33 4.71 -12.98 -10.61
CA VAL A 33 4.79 -13.78 -11.82
C VAL A 33 6.11 -13.45 -12.52
N GLU A 34 7.07 -14.36 -12.44
CA GLU A 34 8.42 -14.23 -13.00
C GLU A 34 8.43 -14.60 -14.48
N PHE A 35 9.04 -13.73 -15.28
CA PHE A 35 9.30 -13.97 -16.69
C PHE A 35 10.81 -14.13 -16.92
N LYS A 36 11.19 -14.94 -17.91
CA LYS A 36 12.58 -15.04 -18.35
C LYS A 36 12.60 -15.23 -19.87
N ASN A 37 13.31 -14.36 -20.57
CA ASN A 37 13.42 -14.39 -22.04
C ASN A 37 12.06 -14.32 -22.77
N GLY A 38 11.07 -13.62 -22.19
CA GLY A 38 9.71 -13.50 -22.75
C GLY A 38 8.77 -14.64 -22.36
N ASP A 39 9.28 -15.72 -21.75
CA ASP A 39 8.47 -16.85 -21.30
C ASP A 39 8.12 -16.75 -19.81
N LEU A 40 6.94 -17.24 -19.45
CA LEU A 40 6.56 -17.44 -18.07
C LEU A 40 7.49 -18.48 -17.43
N LYS A 41 8.24 -18.08 -16.41
CA LYS A 41 9.14 -18.98 -15.68
C LYS A 41 8.45 -19.62 -14.48
N LYS A 42 7.88 -18.81 -13.58
CA LYS A 42 7.26 -19.29 -12.34
C LYS A 42 6.36 -18.24 -11.72
N SER A 43 5.34 -18.67 -10.97
CA SER A 43 4.54 -17.80 -10.10
C SER A 43 4.77 -18.13 -8.63
N TYR A 44 4.84 -17.10 -7.79
CA TYR A 44 4.93 -17.19 -6.34
C TYR A 44 3.68 -16.55 -5.73
N THR A 45 3.11 -17.16 -4.70
CA THR A 45 2.02 -16.58 -3.92
C THR A 45 2.44 -16.57 -2.46
N THR A 46 2.64 -15.39 -1.90
CA THR A 46 3.06 -15.22 -0.51
C THR A 46 2.03 -14.42 0.28
N LYS A 47 1.83 -14.76 1.55
CA LYS A 47 1.00 -13.96 2.46
C LYS A 47 1.82 -12.77 2.96
N ILE A 48 1.25 -11.58 2.91
CA ILE A 48 1.83 -10.38 3.51
C ILE A 48 1.41 -10.37 4.99
N PRO A 49 2.34 -10.23 5.95
CA PRO A 49 2.00 -10.11 7.37
C PRO A 49 1.09 -8.91 7.63
N PHE A 50 0.28 -8.98 8.69
CA PHE A 50 -0.53 -7.86 9.17
C PHE A 50 0.30 -6.56 9.30
N PRO A 51 -0.34 -5.38 9.18
CA PRO A 51 -1.77 -5.14 9.00
C PRO A 51 -2.29 -5.49 7.60
N LYS A 52 -3.62 -5.66 7.50
CA LYS A 52 -4.35 -6.01 6.26
C LYS A 52 -4.71 -4.73 5.49
N TYR A 53 -5.23 -4.87 4.26
CA TYR A 53 -5.69 -3.77 3.42
C TYR A 53 -4.56 -2.83 2.99
N ASN A 54 -3.40 -3.41 2.67
CA ASN A 54 -2.21 -2.65 2.28
C ASN A 54 -2.44 -1.88 0.98
N GLN A 55 -2.33 -0.56 0.99
CA GLN A 55 -2.11 0.16 -0.26
C GLN A 55 -0.68 -0.12 -0.73
N SER A 56 -0.49 -0.20 -2.04
CA SER A 56 0.80 -0.56 -2.64
C SER A 56 1.23 0.47 -3.67
N PHE A 57 2.52 0.70 -3.77
CA PHE A 57 3.13 1.53 -4.79
C PHE A 57 4.43 0.88 -5.24
N ILE A 58 4.59 0.73 -6.56
CA ILE A 58 5.84 0.25 -7.15
C ILE A 58 6.54 1.46 -7.78
N ASN A 59 7.72 1.78 -7.26
CA ASN A 59 8.59 2.77 -7.87
C ASN A 59 9.43 2.08 -8.95
N ASN A 60 9.14 2.41 -10.21
CA ASN A 60 9.80 1.82 -11.37
C ASN A 60 11.23 2.32 -11.58
N ASP A 61 11.58 3.49 -11.07
CA ASP A 61 12.89 4.10 -11.26
C ASP A 61 13.94 3.44 -10.36
N ASN A 62 13.59 3.26 -9.08
CA ASN A 62 14.48 2.65 -8.09
C ASN A 62 14.20 1.17 -7.81
N LYS A 63 13.21 0.58 -8.50
CA LYS A 63 12.80 -0.83 -8.37
C LYS A 63 12.49 -1.17 -6.92
N GLN A 64 11.46 -0.53 -6.34
CA GLN A 64 11.02 -0.80 -4.98
C GLN A 64 9.53 -1.04 -4.92
N ILE A 65 9.11 -2.04 -4.15
CA ILE A 65 7.71 -2.27 -3.78
C ILE A 65 7.52 -1.72 -2.37
N ASN A 66 6.71 -0.68 -2.26
CA ASN A 66 6.33 -0.09 -0.99
C ASN A 66 4.86 -0.39 -0.69
N ILE A 67 4.56 -0.72 0.55
CA ILE A 67 3.21 -0.96 1.04
C ILE A 67 2.94 -0.14 2.30
N ILE A 68 1.70 0.30 2.47
CA ILE A 68 1.27 1.01 3.67
C ILE A 68 -0.13 0.55 4.09
N ALA A 69 -0.33 0.34 5.38
CA ALA A 69 -1.63 0.02 5.94
C ALA A 69 -1.74 0.60 7.35
N LYS A 70 -2.98 0.81 7.79
CA LYS A 70 -3.28 1.18 9.18
C LYS A 70 -2.93 0.02 10.10
N SER A 71 -2.08 0.25 11.09
CA SER A 71 -1.65 -0.77 12.06
C SER A 71 -2.43 -0.72 13.35
N GLU A 72 -2.56 0.46 13.93
CA GLU A 72 -3.21 0.73 15.21
C GLU A 72 -3.98 2.04 15.12
N GLU A 73 -4.56 2.49 16.24
CA GLU A 73 -5.18 3.81 16.29
C GLU A 73 -4.13 4.88 15.98
N ASN A 74 -4.47 5.78 15.05
CA ASN A 74 -3.60 6.90 14.67
C ASN A 74 -2.21 6.50 14.13
N CYS A 75 -2.04 5.24 13.69
CA CYS A 75 -0.75 4.72 13.24
C CYS A 75 -0.85 4.00 11.91
N TRP A 76 0.05 4.32 10.98
CA TRP A 76 0.27 3.59 9.74
C TRP A 76 1.61 2.85 9.79
N LEU A 77 1.65 1.64 9.22
CA LEU A 77 2.86 0.88 9.01
C LEU A 77 3.26 0.94 7.55
N HIS A 78 4.36 1.65 7.26
CA HIS A 78 4.98 1.71 5.95
C HIS A 78 6.10 0.66 5.86
N ARG A 79 6.12 -0.13 4.79
CA ARG A 79 7.10 -1.21 4.58
C ARG A 79 7.59 -1.21 3.14
N GLN A 80 8.87 -1.49 2.97
CA GLN A 80 9.44 -1.94 1.71
C GLN A 80 9.48 -3.46 1.72
N ILE A 81 9.03 -4.08 0.63
CA ILE A 81 9.06 -5.54 0.47
C ILE A 81 9.75 -5.96 -0.83
N ASP A 82 10.23 -7.19 -0.89
CA ASP A 82 10.68 -7.84 -2.12
C ASP A 82 9.51 -8.55 -2.86
N GLU A 83 9.81 -9.17 -4.02
CA GLU A 83 8.83 -9.90 -4.82
C GLU A 83 8.26 -11.15 -4.12
N LYS A 84 8.88 -11.58 -3.03
CA LYS A 84 8.44 -12.70 -2.20
C LYS A 84 7.64 -12.22 -0.98
N GLY A 85 7.47 -10.91 -0.79
CA GLY A 85 6.79 -10.34 0.36
C GLY A 85 7.65 -10.30 1.63
N THR A 86 8.96 -10.51 1.53
CA THR A 86 9.91 -10.32 2.62
C THR A 86 10.03 -8.84 2.92
N VAL A 87 9.87 -8.44 4.18
CA VAL A 87 10.06 -7.05 4.61
C VAL A 87 11.55 -6.71 4.62
N LEU A 88 11.94 -5.72 3.82
CA LEU A 88 13.31 -5.21 3.72
C LEU A 88 13.55 -4.04 4.67
N GLN A 89 12.54 -3.17 4.80
CA GLN A 89 12.56 -2.01 5.68
C GLN A 89 11.14 -1.72 6.17
N SER A 90 11.00 -1.18 7.39
CA SER A 90 9.72 -0.73 7.91
C SER A 90 9.87 0.52 8.77
N ARG A 91 8.78 1.29 8.88
CA ARG A 91 8.62 2.36 9.86
C ARG A 91 7.16 2.47 10.28
N ILE A 92 6.94 2.77 11.55
CA ILE A 92 5.65 3.21 12.07
C ILE A 92 5.57 4.72 11.83
N ILE A 93 4.40 5.19 11.43
CA ILE A 93 4.11 6.58 11.16
C ILE A 93 2.94 6.97 12.04
N ASP A 94 3.19 7.87 12.98
CA ASP A 94 2.15 8.50 13.77
C ASP A 94 1.44 9.53 12.88
N ILE A 95 0.13 9.36 12.72
CA ILE A 95 -0.73 10.27 11.97
C ILE A 95 -1.73 10.90 12.93
N ALA A 96 -2.04 12.19 12.76
CA ALA A 96 -2.94 12.91 13.66
C ALA A 96 -4.44 12.55 13.50
N CYS A 97 -4.76 11.37 12.98
CA CYS A 97 -6.12 10.91 12.68
C CYS A 97 -6.20 9.38 12.59
N ASN A 98 -7.39 8.82 12.79
CA ASN A 98 -7.61 7.37 12.76
C ASN A 98 -7.96 6.83 11.37
N ASP A 99 -7.66 7.60 10.32
CA ASP A 99 -8.10 7.32 8.96
C ASP A 99 -7.27 6.18 8.31
N TYR A 100 -7.84 5.51 7.31
CA TYR A 100 -7.12 4.47 6.55
C TYR A 100 -6.37 5.10 5.37
N PRO A 101 -5.22 4.54 4.94
CA PRO A 101 -4.63 4.96 3.68
C PRO A 101 -5.54 4.46 2.54
N ASN A 102 -6.09 5.37 1.74
CA ASN A 102 -7.05 5.02 0.70
C ASN A 102 -6.43 4.94 -0.70
N CYS A 103 -5.58 5.91 -1.03
CA CYS A 103 -4.90 5.95 -2.32
C CYS A 103 -3.47 6.45 -2.12
N VAL A 104 -2.52 5.78 -2.74
CA VAL A 104 -1.10 6.15 -2.67
C VAL A 104 -0.71 6.82 -3.97
N LEU A 105 -0.22 8.06 -3.88
CA LEU A 105 0.33 8.79 -5.03
C LEU A 105 1.81 8.44 -5.22
N ASN A 106 2.55 8.34 -4.12
CA ASN A 106 3.89 7.74 -4.06
C ASN A 106 4.19 7.23 -2.63
N LEU A 107 5.15 6.33 -2.51
CA LEU A 107 5.73 5.90 -1.23
C LEU A 107 7.24 5.73 -1.37
N SER A 108 7.97 6.30 -0.42
CA SER A 108 9.43 6.22 -0.34
C SER A 108 9.92 6.28 1.11
N PHE A 109 11.06 5.67 1.36
CA PHE A 109 11.85 5.87 2.58
C PHE A 109 12.89 6.99 2.45
N TYR A 110 13.12 7.47 1.23
CA TYR A 110 14.22 8.40 0.90
C TYR A 110 13.72 9.76 0.41
N GLU A 111 12.46 9.83 0.01
CA GLU A 111 11.77 11.03 -0.47
C GLU A 111 10.45 11.19 0.29
N SER A 112 9.81 12.35 0.11
CA SER A 112 8.48 12.55 0.68
C SER A 112 7.46 11.61 0.02
N SER A 113 6.65 10.96 0.85
CA SER A 113 5.50 10.17 0.40
C SER A 113 4.21 10.98 0.48
N CYS A 114 3.26 10.67 -0.39
CA CYS A 114 1.99 11.36 -0.54
C CYS A 114 0.88 10.31 -0.59
N VAL A 115 0.02 10.32 0.42
CA VAL A 115 -1.08 9.37 0.58
C VAL A 115 -2.37 10.14 0.77
N VAL A 116 -3.38 9.82 -0.03
CA VAL A 116 -4.72 10.36 0.12
C VAL A 116 -5.50 9.50 1.10
N THR A 117 -6.16 10.16 2.04
CA THR A 117 -7.10 9.56 2.98
C THR A 117 -8.42 10.32 2.97
N HIS A 118 -9.49 9.71 3.48
CA HIS A 118 -10.75 10.40 3.73
C HIS A 118 -11.15 10.28 5.18
N GLY A 119 -11.62 11.39 5.75
CA GLY A 119 -12.20 11.44 7.08
C GLY A 119 -13.73 11.46 7.03
N GLU A 120 -14.34 11.75 8.18
CA GLU A 120 -15.79 11.91 8.30
C GLU A 120 -16.33 13.02 7.38
N GLY A 121 -17.62 12.92 7.03
CA GLY A 121 -18.33 13.94 6.26
C GLY A 121 -17.99 14.01 4.76
N GLY A 122 -17.11 13.12 4.25
CA GLY A 122 -16.72 13.12 2.84
C GLY A 122 -15.57 14.09 2.52
N ILE A 123 -14.75 14.43 3.52
CA ILE A 123 -13.58 15.28 3.34
C ILE A 123 -12.36 14.42 3.01
N PHE A 124 -11.67 14.77 1.93
CA PHE A 124 -10.40 14.14 1.54
C PHE A 124 -9.22 14.97 2.04
N TYR A 125 -8.18 14.27 2.46
CA TYR A 125 -6.94 14.85 2.97
C TYR A 125 -5.73 14.25 2.25
N LEU A 126 -4.72 15.08 2.05
CA LEU A 126 -3.39 14.66 1.65
C LEU A 126 -2.55 14.51 2.91
N ILE A 127 -2.03 13.31 3.11
CA ILE A 127 -1.00 13.04 4.09
C ILE A 127 0.35 13.08 3.38
N THR A 128 1.18 14.05 3.74
CA THR A 128 2.57 14.12 3.30
C THR A 128 3.47 13.56 4.40
N LEU A 129 4.35 12.64 4.04
CA LEU A 129 5.23 11.94 4.96
C LEU A 129 6.67 12.26 4.61
N THR A 130 7.45 12.79 5.54
CA THR A 130 8.88 13.02 5.31
C THR A 130 9.65 11.69 5.34
N PRO A 131 10.90 11.65 4.83
CA PRO A 131 11.78 10.49 5.01
C PRO A 131 11.98 10.08 6.48
N GLN A 132 11.92 11.06 7.39
CA GLN A 132 12.06 10.86 8.84
C GLN A 132 10.79 10.29 9.49
N GLY A 133 9.68 10.20 8.75
CA GLY A 133 8.41 9.66 9.23
C GLY A 133 7.49 10.71 9.87
N GLU A 134 7.80 11.99 9.74
CA GLU A 134 6.90 13.06 10.17
C GLU A 134 5.74 13.20 9.17
N ALA A 135 4.52 13.32 9.69
CA ALA A 135 3.31 13.41 8.87
C ALA A 135 2.66 14.79 8.98
N THR A 136 2.35 15.40 7.85
CA THR A 136 1.44 16.56 7.76
C THR A 136 0.14 16.17 7.09
N ARG A 137 -0.95 16.86 7.44
CA ARG A 137 -2.30 16.56 6.96
C ARG A 137 -2.96 17.83 6.44
N ASP A 138 -3.18 17.88 5.14
CA ASP A 138 -3.76 19.02 4.44
C ASP A 138 -5.12 18.65 3.84
N LYS A 139 -6.14 19.51 4.00
CA LYS A 139 -7.44 19.30 3.35
C LYS A 139 -7.26 19.42 1.84
N LEU A 140 -7.71 18.42 1.08
CA LEU A 140 -7.71 18.44 -0.38
C LEU A 140 -9.02 18.99 -0.93
N PHE A 141 -10.12 18.29 -0.72
CA PHE A 141 -11.44 18.69 -1.19
C PHE A 141 -12.54 18.10 -0.30
N ASP A 142 -13.74 18.62 -0.49
CA ASP A 142 -14.94 18.27 0.26
C ASP A 142 -16.03 17.86 -0.72
N VAL A 143 -16.52 16.63 -0.60
CA VAL A 143 -17.58 16.14 -1.49
C VAL A 143 -18.97 16.57 -0.98
N GLY A 144 -19.06 17.16 0.22
CA GLY A 144 -20.31 17.67 0.80
C GLY A 144 -21.27 16.60 1.32
N SER A 145 -20.88 15.33 1.29
CA SER A 145 -21.64 14.21 1.84
C SER A 145 -20.74 13.03 2.19
N PRO A 146 -21.07 12.22 3.22
CA PRO A 146 -20.36 10.99 3.51
C PRO A 146 -20.31 10.05 2.30
N LEU A 147 -19.17 9.40 2.10
CA LEU A 147 -19.04 8.31 1.15
C LEU A 147 -19.36 6.98 1.83
N PHE A 148 -20.25 6.21 1.24
CA PHE A 148 -20.53 4.84 1.64
C PHE A 148 -19.87 3.90 0.63
N TRP A 149 -18.78 3.25 1.03
CA TRP A 149 -18.15 2.21 0.23
C TRP A 149 -18.71 0.84 0.64
N VAL A 150 -18.98 0.00 -0.36
CA VAL A 150 -19.43 -1.40 -0.18
C VAL A 150 -18.22 -2.31 -0.14
#